data_AF-A0A955UEV2-F1
#
_entry.id   AF-A0A955UEV2-F1
#
_cell.length_a   1.000
_cell.length_b   1.000
_cell.length_c   1.000
_cell.angle_alpha   90.00
_cell.angle_beta   90.00
_cell.angle_gamma   90.00
#
_symmetry.space_group_name_H-M   'P 1'
#
loop_
_entity.id
_entity.type
_entity.pdbx_description
1 polymer ?
#
loop_
_entity_poly.entity_id
_entity_poly.type
_entity_poly.pdbx_seq_one_letter_code
_entity_poly.pdbx_strand_id
1 'polypeptide(L)'
;MTTRKDLIGKPLPNTEEIGKSIKRRTGNFQPMSFGPIGRNFEARFPLAGTYDQEWLENKVPHWPIDFNYRYFQSSPEEQTIKYIVGKEEVLLENLNASGIVKFHLPTLPLQAWAVPYQGRDSVREMVIDTLLIEPDYGRFMMTWRITIPLNKDCFELKRVIVGQIMPALKAEKRAEMAGKKYYPSLGELVREKSQTR
;
A
#
# COMPACT_ATOMS: atom_id res chain seq x y z
N MET A 1 4.53 17.65 43.44
CA MET A 1 3.99 17.87 42.07
C MET A 1 5.12 18.46 41.23
N THR A 2 5.45 17.89 40.07
CA THR A 2 6.45 18.47 39.16
C THR A 2 5.89 19.76 38.55
N THR A 3 6.60 20.88 38.71
CA THR A 3 6.24 22.17 38.13
C THR A 3 6.90 22.36 36.75
N ARG A 4 6.42 23.31 35.95
CA ARG A 4 7.00 23.62 34.63
C ARG A 4 8.48 24.03 34.73
N LYS A 5 8.88 24.72 35.80
CA LYS A 5 10.29 25.05 36.09
C LYS A 5 11.14 23.79 36.26
N ASP A 6 10.59 22.73 36.85
CA ASP A 6 11.29 21.47 37.08
C ASP A 6 11.54 20.66 35.80
N LEU A 7 10.96 21.06 34.66
CA LEU A 7 11.11 20.39 33.36
C LEU A 7 12.16 21.06 32.45
N ILE A 8 12.55 22.29 32.72
CA ILE A 8 13.51 23.03 31.89
C ILE A 8 14.86 22.29 31.89
N GLY A 9 15.39 22.02 30.69
CA GLY A 9 16.69 21.34 30.50
C GLY A 9 16.68 19.83 30.79
N LYS A 10 15.52 19.23 31.06
CA LYS A 10 15.38 17.78 31.26
C LYS A 10 14.87 17.11 29.98
N PRO A 11 15.32 15.88 29.68
CA PRO A 11 14.83 15.16 28.51
C PRO A 11 13.33 14.87 28.69
N LEU A 12 12.56 15.22 27.66
CA LEU A 12 11.16 14.89 27.47
C LEU A 12 10.97 14.27 26.07
N PRO A 13 9.93 13.45 25.86
CA PRO A 13 9.60 12.96 24.53
C PRO A 13 9.36 14.12 23.56
N ASN A 14 9.83 13.98 22.32
CA ASN A 14 9.59 14.96 21.25
C ASN A 14 8.16 14.85 20.67
N THR A 15 7.46 13.77 20.98
CA THR A 15 6.14 13.40 20.48
C THR A 15 5.24 13.01 21.64
N GLU A 16 3.94 13.28 21.49
CA GLU A 16 2.93 12.93 22.48
C GLU A 16 1.64 12.45 21.81
N GLU A 17 0.84 11.68 22.55
CA GLU A 17 -0.45 11.19 22.10
C GLU A 17 -1.43 12.36 21.95
N ILE A 18 -2.23 12.35 20.87
CA ILE A 18 -3.20 13.41 20.59
C ILE A 18 -4.17 13.55 21.77
N GLY A 19 -4.29 14.77 22.32
CA GLY A 19 -5.16 15.05 23.46
C GLY A 19 -4.59 14.69 24.84
N LYS A 20 -3.39 14.09 24.92
CA LYS A 20 -2.78 13.65 26.18
C LYS A 20 -1.39 14.25 26.38
N SER A 21 -1.37 15.55 26.62
CA SER A 21 -0.12 16.30 26.76
C SER A 21 0.74 15.86 27.95
N ILE A 22 2.05 15.76 27.72
CA ILE A 22 3.04 15.33 28.70
C ILE A 22 3.39 16.47 29.65
N LYS A 23 2.65 16.57 30.75
CA LYS A 23 2.83 17.62 31.78
C LYS A 23 3.79 17.25 32.92
N ARG A 24 4.25 15.99 32.97
CA ARG A 24 5.13 15.45 34.03
C ARG A 24 6.12 14.47 33.42
N ARG A 25 7.29 14.32 34.03
CA ARG A 25 8.33 13.36 33.58
C ARG A 25 7.90 11.89 33.73
N THR A 26 6.98 11.62 34.65
CA THR A 26 6.53 10.28 35.00
C THR A 26 5.04 10.17 34.71
N GLY A 27 4.63 9.05 34.12
CA GLY A 27 3.24 8.75 33.82
C GLY A 27 3.15 7.60 32.83
N ASN A 28 1.94 7.09 32.62
CA ASN A 28 1.67 6.10 31.59
C ASN A 28 1.36 6.80 30.27
N PHE A 29 2.42 7.20 29.56
CA PHE A 29 2.35 7.83 28.24
C PHE A 29 2.69 6.82 27.16
N GLN A 30 1.90 6.79 26.09
CA GLN A 30 2.19 5.95 24.94
C GLN A 30 3.32 6.61 24.12
N PRO A 31 4.41 5.89 23.82
CA PRO A 31 5.42 6.39 22.90
C PRO A 31 4.80 6.59 21.51
N MET A 32 4.89 7.81 20.98
CA MET A 32 4.40 8.15 19.65
C MET A 32 5.55 8.31 18.68
N SER A 33 5.38 7.89 17.43
CA SER A 33 6.39 8.05 16.38
C SER A 33 5.72 8.14 15.02
N PHE A 34 6.30 8.92 14.11
CA PHE A 34 5.97 8.90 12.69
C PHE A 34 6.79 7.87 11.90
N GLY A 35 7.68 7.15 12.58
CA GLY A 35 8.52 6.12 11.99
C GLY A 35 7.88 4.72 12.02
N PRO A 36 8.45 3.77 11.25
CA PRO A 36 7.98 2.40 11.24
C PRO A 36 8.22 1.68 12.58
N ILE A 37 7.27 0.82 12.95
CA ILE A 37 7.38 -0.09 14.11
C ILE A 37 8.18 -1.33 13.69
N GLY A 38 9.18 -1.73 14.48
CA GLY A 38 9.97 -2.94 14.23
C GLY A 38 9.18 -4.24 14.40
N ARG A 39 9.53 -5.30 13.66
CA ARG A 39 8.83 -6.60 13.74
C ARG A 39 8.93 -7.28 15.11
N ASN A 40 10.02 -7.01 15.83
CA ASN A 40 10.30 -7.54 17.16
C ASN A 40 9.72 -6.67 18.29
N PHE A 41 9.04 -5.56 17.98
CA PHE A 41 8.45 -4.69 19.00
C PHE A 41 7.12 -5.28 19.46
N GLU A 42 6.75 -5.02 20.71
CA GLU A 42 5.53 -5.54 21.33
C GLU A 42 4.25 -5.24 20.55
N ALA A 43 4.20 -4.11 19.84
CA ALA A 43 3.05 -3.75 19.00
C ALA A 43 2.89 -4.64 17.74
N ARG A 44 3.93 -5.38 17.32
CA ARG A 44 3.92 -6.21 16.10
C ARG A 44 4.22 -7.68 16.35
N PHE A 45 5.18 -8.00 17.22
CA PHE A 45 5.64 -9.38 17.43
C PHE A 45 4.51 -10.35 17.79
N PRO A 46 3.56 -10.03 18.69
CA PRO A 46 2.45 -10.93 19.03
C PRO A 46 1.55 -11.27 17.82
N LEU A 47 1.51 -10.42 16.79
CA LEU A 47 0.72 -10.65 15.58
C LEU A 47 1.30 -11.76 14.69
N ALA A 48 2.54 -12.19 14.93
CA ALA A 48 3.14 -13.32 14.24
C ALA A 48 2.47 -14.66 14.59
N GLY A 49 1.64 -14.69 15.62
CA GLY A 49 1.03 -15.92 16.14
C GLY A 49 2.01 -16.77 16.94
N THR A 50 1.53 -17.94 17.35
CA THR A 50 2.23 -18.82 18.29
C THR A 50 2.90 -19.98 17.55
N TYR A 51 4.22 -20.09 17.67
CA TYR A 51 5.04 -21.16 17.05
C TYR A 51 5.53 -22.14 18.13
N ASP A 52 4.62 -22.99 18.61
CA ASP A 52 4.89 -23.98 19.65
C ASP A 52 4.94 -25.41 19.08
N GLN A 53 4.94 -26.41 19.97
CA GLN A 53 4.98 -27.82 19.60
C GLN A 53 3.74 -28.27 18.82
N GLU A 54 2.56 -27.70 19.11
CA GLU A 54 1.33 -28.03 18.37
C GLU A 54 1.44 -27.55 16.92
N TRP A 55 1.98 -26.35 16.71
CA TRP A 55 2.28 -25.85 15.37
C TRP A 55 3.27 -26.76 14.63
N LEU A 56 4.35 -27.19 15.30
CA LEU A 56 5.36 -28.09 14.72
C LEU A 56 4.75 -29.42 14.26
N GLU A 57 3.89 -30.02 15.08
CA GLU A 57 3.30 -31.33 14.81
C GLU A 57 2.18 -31.28 13.78
N ASN A 58 1.41 -30.19 13.71
CA ASN A 58 0.12 -30.18 13.00
C ASN A 58 -0.04 -29.08 11.93
N LYS A 59 0.82 -28.06 11.89
CA LYS A 59 0.63 -26.87 11.04
C LYS A 59 1.78 -26.58 10.07
N VAL A 60 2.99 -27.03 10.34
CA VAL A 60 4.13 -26.88 9.41
C VAL A 60 3.74 -27.42 8.02
N PRO A 61 4.05 -26.70 6.91
CA PRO A 61 4.82 -25.45 6.79
C PRO A 61 3.96 -24.17 6.75
N HIS A 62 2.69 -24.23 7.14
CA HIS A 62 1.78 -23.09 7.12
C HIS A 62 1.98 -22.16 8.33
N TRP A 63 1.43 -20.95 8.26
CA TRP A 63 1.42 -20.03 9.39
C TRP A 63 0.57 -20.57 10.56
N PRO A 64 0.85 -20.14 11.80
CA PRO A 64 -0.01 -20.40 12.94
C PRO A 64 -1.45 -19.96 12.70
N ILE A 65 -2.40 -20.63 13.37
CA ILE A 65 -3.83 -20.33 13.21
C ILE A 65 -4.22 -18.94 13.73
N ASP A 66 -3.45 -18.43 14.69
CA ASP A 66 -3.59 -17.11 15.31
C ASP A 66 -2.73 -16.04 14.60
N PHE A 67 -2.08 -16.36 13.47
CA PHE A 67 -1.34 -15.38 12.68
C PHE A 67 -2.26 -14.25 12.21
N ASN A 68 -1.87 -13.01 12.48
CA ASN A 68 -2.60 -11.84 12.04
C ASN A 68 -1.83 -11.09 10.95
N TYR A 69 -2.43 -10.89 9.77
CA TYR A 69 -1.82 -10.17 8.64
C TYR A 69 -1.36 -8.74 8.98
N ARG A 70 -1.91 -8.12 10.03
CA ARG A 70 -1.42 -6.84 10.56
C ARG A 70 0.04 -6.92 11.00
N TYR A 71 0.58 -8.11 11.24
CA TYR A 71 2.02 -8.34 11.43
C TYR A 71 2.87 -7.68 10.35
N PHE A 72 2.40 -7.64 9.10
CA PHE A 72 3.12 -7.01 7.99
C PHE A 72 3.03 -5.48 7.94
N GLN A 73 2.09 -4.87 8.68
CA GLN A 73 1.98 -3.41 8.78
C GLN A 73 3.07 -2.86 9.68
N SER A 74 3.94 -2.01 9.11
CA SER A 74 4.94 -1.27 9.87
C SER A 74 4.46 0.09 10.35
N SER A 75 3.34 0.59 9.83
CA SER A 75 2.75 1.84 10.27
C SER A 75 2.19 1.69 11.68
N PRO A 76 2.35 2.68 12.58
CA PRO A 76 1.57 2.78 13.79
C PRO A 76 0.06 2.75 13.51
N GLU A 77 -0.73 2.31 14.49
CA GLU A 77 -2.18 2.15 14.31
C GLU A 77 -2.86 3.48 13.98
N GLU A 78 -2.39 4.55 14.62
CA GLU A 78 -2.87 5.91 14.42
C GLU A 78 -2.56 6.46 13.02
N GLN A 79 -1.64 5.81 12.30
CA GLN A 79 -1.25 6.11 10.92
C GLN A 79 -1.75 5.05 9.93
N THR A 80 -2.72 4.22 10.36
CA THR A 80 -3.33 3.20 9.52
C THR A 80 -4.76 3.59 9.17
N ILE A 81 -5.07 3.57 7.88
CA ILE A 81 -6.41 3.79 7.33
C ILE A 81 -6.76 2.63 6.39
N LYS A 82 -8.01 2.58 5.90
CA LYS A 82 -8.46 1.47 5.03
C LYS A 82 -7.63 1.37 3.75
N TYR A 83 -7.74 2.36 2.85
CA TYR A 83 -6.97 2.51 1.62
C TYR A 83 -7.01 3.97 1.18
N ILE A 84 -5.99 4.40 0.45
CA ILE A 84 -5.96 5.71 -0.21
C ILE A 84 -6.67 5.59 -1.57
N VAL A 85 -7.50 6.57 -1.89
CA VAL A 85 -8.28 6.66 -3.13
C VAL A 85 -7.63 7.63 -4.12
N GLY A 86 -7.00 8.68 -3.61
CA GLY A 86 -6.45 9.81 -4.37
C GLY A 86 -7.27 11.09 -4.15
N LYS A 87 -6.62 12.24 -4.37
CA LYS A 87 -7.12 13.61 -4.08
C LYS A 87 -7.26 13.96 -2.61
N GLU A 88 -6.91 13.08 -1.68
CA GLU A 88 -6.88 13.44 -0.26
C GLU A 88 -5.91 14.61 -0.05
N GLU A 89 -6.31 15.56 0.80
CA GLU A 89 -5.44 16.62 1.26
C GLU A 89 -4.47 16.04 2.30
N VAL A 90 -3.18 16.33 2.12
CA VAL A 90 -2.13 16.02 3.08
C VAL A 90 -1.64 17.33 3.68
N LEU A 91 -1.70 17.42 5.00
CA LEU A 91 -1.20 18.51 5.80
C LEU A 91 -0.08 18.00 6.71
N LEU A 92 1.10 18.58 6.57
CA LEU A 92 2.24 18.35 7.45
C LEU A 92 2.51 19.64 8.22
N GLU A 93 2.50 19.57 9.54
CA GLU A 93 2.78 20.71 10.42
C GLU A 93 4.06 20.46 11.23
N ASN A 94 5.03 21.34 11.06
CA ASN A 94 6.35 21.30 11.70
C ASN A 94 7.12 19.99 11.47
N LEU A 95 6.88 19.32 10.33
CA LEU A 95 7.60 18.12 9.93
C LEU A 95 8.75 18.41 8.96
N ASN A 96 8.93 19.67 8.53
CA ASN A 96 10.13 20.14 7.84
C ASN A 96 10.39 21.63 8.12
N ALA A 97 11.51 22.16 7.61
CA ALA A 97 11.93 23.54 7.85
C ALA A 97 10.95 24.62 7.34
N SER A 98 10.03 24.27 6.44
CA SER A 98 9.02 25.19 5.92
C SER A 98 7.85 25.42 6.89
N GLY A 99 7.79 24.67 8.00
CA GLY A 99 6.70 24.75 8.96
C GLY A 99 5.47 23.99 8.45
N ILE A 100 4.65 24.63 7.63
CA ILE A 100 3.40 24.04 7.11
C ILE A 100 3.56 23.66 5.64
N VAL A 101 3.27 22.39 5.31
CA VAL A 101 3.21 21.90 3.94
C VAL A 101 1.82 21.32 3.66
N LYS A 102 1.21 21.76 2.56
CA LYS A 102 -0.10 21.30 2.09
C LYS A 102 -0.04 20.88 0.63
N PHE A 103 -0.58 19.71 0.32
CA PHE A 103 -0.70 19.23 -1.06
C PHE A 103 -1.85 18.23 -1.17
N HIS A 104 -2.25 17.92 -2.40
CA HIS A 104 -3.24 16.88 -2.68
C HIS A 104 -2.55 15.67 -3.28
N LEU A 105 -2.95 14.46 -2.89
CA LEU A 105 -2.46 13.23 -3.51
C LEU A 105 -2.93 13.15 -4.97
N PRO A 106 -2.06 12.73 -5.90
CA PRO A 106 -2.45 12.53 -7.29
C PRO A 106 -3.48 11.38 -7.40
N THR A 107 -4.31 11.44 -8.43
CA THR A 107 -5.15 10.31 -8.82
C THR A 107 -4.49 9.54 -9.94
N LEU A 108 -4.15 8.27 -9.70
CA LEU A 108 -3.59 7.38 -10.71
C LEU A 108 -4.32 6.03 -10.65
N PRO A 109 -5.36 5.83 -11.50
CA PRO A 109 -6.09 4.57 -11.52
C PRO A 109 -5.23 3.51 -12.23
N LEU A 110 -4.59 2.65 -11.45
CA LEU A 110 -3.81 1.52 -11.95
C LEU A 110 -4.64 0.24 -11.90
N GLN A 111 -4.52 -0.54 -12.98
CA GLN A 111 -5.08 -1.88 -13.05
C GLN A 111 -3.96 -2.86 -13.36
N ALA A 112 -4.12 -4.08 -12.86
CA ALA A 112 -3.29 -5.21 -13.21
C ALA A 112 -4.12 -6.21 -14.01
N TRP A 113 -3.53 -6.67 -15.11
CA TRP A 113 -4.12 -7.65 -15.99
C TRP A 113 -3.29 -8.93 -15.95
N ALA A 114 -3.84 -9.95 -15.30
CA ALA A 114 -3.27 -11.28 -15.23
C ALA A 114 -3.71 -12.11 -16.43
N VAL A 115 -2.72 -12.61 -17.18
CA VAL A 115 -2.90 -13.46 -18.35
C VAL A 115 -2.31 -14.83 -18.01
N PRO A 116 -3.14 -15.86 -17.77
CA PRO A 116 -2.66 -17.20 -17.49
C PRO A 116 -2.19 -17.93 -18.76
N TYR A 117 -1.49 -19.05 -18.60
CA TYR A 117 -1.20 -19.95 -19.74
C TYR A 117 -2.45 -20.65 -20.26
N GLN A 118 -3.39 -20.96 -19.37
CA GLN A 118 -4.65 -21.62 -19.67
C GLN A 118 -5.78 -20.94 -18.90
N GLY A 119 -6.96 -20.84 -19.51
CA GLY A 119 -8.13 -20.22 -18.90
C GLY A 119 -8.35 -18.79 -19.35
N ARG A 120 -9.06 -18.01 -18.52
CA ARG A 120 -9.45 -16.64 -18.85
C ARG A 120 -8.58 -15.64 -18.12
N ASP A 121 -8.20 -14.63 -18.87
CA ASP A 121 -7.65 -13.38 -18.41
C ASP A 121 -8.49 -12.73 -17.30
N SER A 122 -7.82 -12.13 -16.31
CA SER A 122 -8.48 -11.39 -15.24
C SER A 122 -7.88 -10.00 -15.07
N VAL A 123 -8.75 -8.99 -15.04
CA VAL A 123 -8.38 -7.60 -14.78
C VAL A 123 -8.87 -7.25 -13.39
N ARG A 124 -8.00 -6.59 -12.61
CA ARG A 124 -8.30 -6.17 -11.25
C ARG A 124 -7.73 -4.78 -11.01
N GLU A 125 -8.49 -4.00 -10.25
CA GLU A 125 -8.05 -2.69 -9.78
C GLU A 125 -7.00 -2.87 -8.69
N MET A 126 -6.00 -1.99 -8.70
CA MET A 126 -4.98 -1.94 -7.66
C MET A 126 -5.38 -0.88 -6.64
N VAL A 127 -5.15 -1.18 -5.36
CA VAL A 127 -5.41 -0.25 -4.27
C VAL A 127 -4.12 0.43 -3.83
N ILE A 128 -4.19 1.69 -3.45
CA ILE A 128 -3.06 2.36 -2.81
C ILE A 128 -3.11 2.02 -1.32
N ASP A 129 -2.14 1.24 -0.86
CA ASP A 129 -2.14 0.73 0.51
C ASP A 129 -1.01 1.31 1.38
N THR A 130 -0.07 2.02 0.77
CA THR A 130 1.06 2.62 1.47
C THR A 130 1.34 4.01 0.90
N LEU A 131 1.37 5.01 1.79
CA LEU A 131 1.93 6.33 1.53
C LEU A 131 3.13 6.52 2.44
N LEU A 132 4.31 6.66 1.84
CA LEU A 132 5.53 7.04 2.56
C LEU A 132 5.79 8.51 2.29
N ILE A 133 5.94 9.30 3.34
CA ILE A 133 6.27 10.72 3.23
C ILE A 133 7.69 10.92 3.75
N GLU A 134 8.50 11.64 3.01
CA GLU A 134 9.86 12.04 3.38
C GLU A 134 9.94 13.58 3.42
N PRO A 135 9.50 14.20 4.54
CA PRO A 135 9.31 15.65 4.60
C PRO A 135 10.58 16.46 4.35
N ASP A 136 11.72 15.98 4.84
CA ASP A 136 13.04 16.61 4.68
C ASP A 136 13.49 16.65 3.22
N TYR A 137 13.10 15.65 2.43
CA TYR A 137 13.39 15.56 1.00
C TYR A 137 12.29 16.17 0.13
N GLY A 138 11.19 16.65 0.71
CA GLY A 138 10.07 17.23 -0.01
C GLY A 138 9.42 16.26 -1.01
N ARG A 139 9.42 14.95 -0.72
CA ARG A 139 8.88 13.92 -1.60
C ARG A 139 8.01 12.91 -0.84
N PHE A 140 7.20 12.19 -1.59
CA PHE A 140 6.42 11.06 -1.08
C PHE A 140 6.41 9.93 -2.11
N MET A 141 6.05 8.74 -1.64
CA MET A 141 5.89 7.54 -2.45
C MET A 141 4.54 6.91 -2.17
N MET A 142 3.82 6.54 -3.23
CA MET A 142 2.58 5.78 -3.15
C MET A 142 2.83 4.36 -3.67
N THR A 143 2.37 3.35 -2.95
CA THR A 143 2.45 1.95 -3.39
C THR A 143 1.07 1.45 -3.74
N TRP A 144 0.92 1.00 -4.99
CA TRP A 144 -0.26 0.26 -5.44
C TRP A 144 -0.02 -1.23 -5.26
N ARG A 145 -0.97 -1.92 -4.64
CA ARG A 145 -0.90 -3.37 -4.39
C ARG A 145 -2.13 -4.07 -4.93
N ILE A 146 -1.92 -5.32 -5.33
CA ILE A 146 -2.94 -6.25 -5.77
C ILE A 146 -2.57 -7.65 -5.32
N THR A 147 -3.58 -8.44 -4.97
CA THR A 147 -3.47 -9.89 -4.77
C THR A 147 -4.20 -10.62 -5.89
N ILE A 148 -3.49 -11.51 -6.60
CA ILE A 148 -4.06 -12.39 -7.62
C ILE A 148 -4.01 -13.81 -7.07
N PRO A 149 -5.15 -14.43 -6.72
CA PRO A 149 -5.16 -15.82 -6.29
C PRO A 149 -4.78 -16.72 -7.47
N LEU A 150 -3.88 -17.66 -7.21
CA LEU A 150 -3.51 -18.72 -8.14
C LEU A 150 -4.26 -19.99 -7.72
N ASN A 151 -4.70 -20.79 -8.69
CA ASN A 151 -5.47 -22.00 -8.45
C ASN A 151 -4.60 -23.23 -8.31
N LYS A 152 -3.53 -23.33 -9.12
CA LYS A 152 -2.72 -24.54 -9.22
C LYS A 152 -1.32 -24.39 -8.62
N ASP A 153 -0.51 -23.52 -9.20
CA ASP A 153 0.89 -23.33 -8.82
C ASP A 153 1.38 -21.92 -9.22
N CYS A 154 2.62 -21.58 -8.84
CA CYS A 154 3.21 -20.27 -9.09
C CYS A 154 3.52 -19.98 -10.58
N PHE A 155 3.39 -20.97 -11.46
CA PHE A 155 3.66 -20.86 -12.90
C PHE A 155 2.37 -20.73 -13.73
N GLU A 156 1.20 -20.60 -13.09
CA GLU A 156 -0.10 -20.45 -13.77
C GLU A 156 -0.18 -19.19 -14.66
N LEU A 157 0.53 -18.13 -14.27
CA LEU A 157 0.53 -16.85 -14.99
C LEU A 157 1.64 -16.79 -16.04
N LYS A 158 1.25 -16.47 -17.28
CA LYS A 158 2.17 -16.18 -18.38
C LYS A 158 2.75 -14.77 -18.28
N ARG A 159 1.90 -13.79 -17.95
CA ARG A 159 2.30 -12.39 -17.77
C ARG A 159 1.31 -11.65 -16.88
N VAL A 160 1.82 -10.62 -16.22
CA VAL A 160 1.01 -9.58 -15.56
C VAL A 160 1.36 -8.24 -16.17
N ILE A 161 0.36 -7.55 -16.70
CA ILE A 161 0.52 -6.21 -17.28
C ILE A 161 -0.03 -5.21 -16.28
N VAL A 162 0.76 -4.21 -15.90
CA VAL A 162 0.37 -3.15 -14.97
C VAL A 162 0.40 -1.81 -15.69
N GLY A 163 -0.65 -1.01 -15.53
CA GLY A 163 -0.68 0.34 -16.09
C GLY A 163 -2.05 1.01 -15.97
N GLN A 164 -2.10 2.26 -16.46
CA GLN A 164 -3.36 2.95 -16.69
C GLN A 164 -4.01 2.34 -17.93
N ILE A 165 -5.18 1.72 -17.80
CA ILE A 165 -5.86 1.15 -18.97
C ILE A 165 -6.64 2.25 -19.69
N MET A 166 -6.10 2.70 -20.82
CA MET A 166 -6.85 3.48 -21.81
C MET A 166 -7.87 2.59 -22.54
N PRO A 167 -9.03 3.13 -22.98
CA PRO A 167 -10.03 2.38 -23.75
C PRO A 167 -9.47 1.68 -25.00
N ALA A 168 -8.49 2.29 -25.67
CA ALA A 168 -7.86 1.75 -26.88
C ALA A 168 -7.08 0.45 -26.62
N LEU A 169 -6.28 0.39 -25.55
CA LEU A 169 -5.52 -0.81 -25.18
C LEU A 169 -6.47 -1.97 -24.85
N LYS A 170 -7.61 -1.68 -24.22
CA LYS A 170 -8.65 -2.68 -23.93
C LYS A 170 -9.30 -3.23 -25.21
N ALA A 171 -9.51 -2.38 -26.21
CA ALA A 171 -10.08 -2.77 -27.50
C ALA A 171 -9.06 -3.55 -28.35
N GLU A 172 -7.80 -3.13 -28.34
CA GLU A 172 -6.69 -3.82 -29.00
C GLU A 172 -6.54 -5.24 -28.51
N LYS A 173 -6.55 -5.40 -27.19
CA LYS A 173 -6.39 -6.68 -26.54
C LYS A 173 -7.60 -7.59 -26.68
N ARG A 174 -8.82 -7.04 -26.70
CA ARG A 174 -10.02 -7.81 -27.08
C ARG A 174 -9.94 -8.33 -28.51
N ALA A 175 -9.41 -7.54 -29.44
CA ALA A 175 -9.23 -7.97 -30.81
C ALA A 175 -8.18 -9.10 -30.88
N GLU A 176 -7.01 -8.93 -30.24
CA GLU A 176 -5.96 -9.95 -30.16
C GLU A 176 -6.50 -11.29 -29.61
N MET A 177 -7.25 -11.26 -28.49
CA MET A 177 -7.87 -12.46 -27.91
C MET A 177 -8.92 -13.11 -28.83
N ALA A 178 -9.62 -12.33 -29.66
CA ALA A 178 -10.60 -12.84 -30.61
C ALA A 178 -9.95 -13.32 -31.93
N GLY A 179 -8.62 -13.33 -32.03
CA GLY A 179 -7.89 -13.59 -33.27
C GLY A 179 -8.14 -12.54 -34.35
N LYS A 180 -8.61 -11.35 -33.96
CA LYS A 180 -8.94 -10.24 -34.86
C LYS A 180 -7.83 -9.20 -34.81
N LYS A 181 -7.48 -8.64 -35.96
CA LYS A 181 -6.63 -7.46 -36.01
C LYS A 181 -7.37 -6.27 -35.40
N TYR A 182 -6.72 -5.56 -34.48
CA TYR A 182 -7.24 -4.32 -33.94
C TYR A 182 -7.05 -3.18 -34.93
N TYR A 183 -8.04 -2.28 -34.96
CA TYR A 183 -7.95 -1.01 -35.66
C TYR A 183 -8.30 0.10 -34.67
N PRO A 184 -7.37 1.04 -34.41
CA PRO A 184 -7.62 2.21 -33.56
C PRO A 184 -8.83 3.04 -34.02
N SER A 185 -9.14 3.02 -35.32
CA SER A 185 -10.33 3.67 -35.89
C SER A 185 -10.96 2.89 -37.07
N LEU A 186 -12.24 3.17 -37.37
CA LEU A 186 -12.90 2.65 -38.57
C LEU A 186 -12.17 3.09 -39.86
N GLY A 187 -11.58 4.30 -39.86
CA GLY A 187 -10.84 4.83 -41.00
C GLY A 187 -9.59 4.01 -41.36
N GLU A 188 -8.87 3.49 -40.36
CA GLU A 188 -7.71 2.62 -40.60
C GLU A 188 -8.12 1.25 -41.15
N LEU A 189 -9.22 0.68 -40.64
CA LEU A 189 -9.80 -0.55 -41.18
C LEU A 189 -10.15 -0.40 -42.67
N VAL A 190 -10.78 0.72 -43.03
CA VAL A 190 -11.15 1.01 -44.42
C VAL A 190 -9.90 1.19 -45.29
N ARG A 191 -8.88 1.93 -44.82
CA ARG A 191 -7.61 2.12 -45.55
C ARG A 191 -6.92 0.81 -45.89
N GLU A 192 -6.78 -0.10 -44.92
CA GLU A 192 -6.15 -1.40 -45.16
C GLU A 192 -6.96 -2.24 -46.18
N LYS A 193 -8.29 -2.30 -46.02
CA LYS A 193 -9.15 -3.05 -46.96
C LYS A 193 -9.16 -2.47 -48.38
N SER A 194 -8.99 -1.16 -48.53
CA SER A 194 -8.87 -0.50 -49.83
C SER A 194 -7.53 -0.75 -50.51
N GLN A 195 -6.45 -1.05 -49.77
CA GLN A 195 -5.13 -1.37 -50.30
C GLN A 195 -4.94 -2.86 -50.64
N THR A 196 -5.84 -3.74 -50.18
CA THR A 196 -5.77 -5.19 -50.42
C THR A 196 -6.65 -5.64 -51.60
N ARG A 197 -7.27 -4.71 -52.33
CA ARG A 197 -8.03 -4.94 -53.56
C ARG A 197 -7.25 -4.47 -54.77
#